data_AF-B2WH12-F1
#
_entry.id   AF-B2WH12-F1
#
_cell.length_a   1.000
_cell.length_b   1.000
_cell.length_c   1.000
_cell.angle_alpha   90.00
_cell.angle_beta   90.00
_cell.angle_gamma   90.00
#
_symmetry.space_group_name_H-M   'P 1'
#
loop_
_entity.id
_entity.type
_entity.pdbx_description
1 polymer ?
#
loop_
_entity_poly.entity_id
_entity_poly.type
_entity_poly.pdbx_seq_one_letter_code
_entity_poly.pdbx_strand_id
1 'polypeptide(L)'
;MKDQFEKLILQPLLEIQQACSQASARIVVIDALDECEQEQDIRTILQLLARTKDIRLMPLQIVVTSRPELHIRLGFKKMLNGTYQDLVLHEVQRSTIEHDLRVFLEHELGEIRESHDISTEWPAQHQVLSLAAEMSTSKLLDLLA
;
A
#
# COMPACT_ATOMS: atom_id res chain seq x y z
N MET A 1 11.44 -1.68 20.64
CA MET A 1 10.40 -1.11 19.75
C MET A 1 9.73 0.15 20.31
N LYS A 2 9.08 0.15 21.48
CA LYS A 2 8.41 1.36 22.01
C LYS A 2 9.35 2.56 22.14
N ASP A 3 10.51 2.38 22.78
CA ASP A 3 11.52 3.44 22.93
C ASP A 3 12.04 3.95 21.60
N GLN A 4 12.19 3.06 20.61
CA GLN A 4 12.63 3.43 19.26
C GLN A 4 11.55 4.23 18.55
N PHE A 5 10.28 3.82 18.63
CA PHE A 5 9.17 4.58 18.06
C PHE A 5 9.09 5.97 18.67
N GLU A 6 9.26 6.08 19.99
CA GLU A 6 9.24 7.39 20.65
C GLU A 6 10.38 8.29 20.19
N LYS A 7 11.62 7.77 20.17
CA LYS A 7 12.81 8.57 19.82
C LYS A 7 12.96 8.86 18.33
N LEU A 8 12.50 7.96 17.46
CA LEU A 8 12.76 8.03 16.02
C LEU A 8 11.56 8.51 15.21
N ILE A 9 10.34 8.38 15.74
CA ILE A 9 9.11 8.75 15.02
C ILE A 9 8.38 9.85 15.78
N LEU A 10 7.93 9.57 17.01
CA LEU A 10 7.05 10.48 17.74
C LEU A 10 7.73 11.80 18.12
N GLN A 11 8.91 11.75 18.74
CA GLN A 11 9.66 12.95 19.15
C GLN A 11 10.05 13.82 17.94
N PRO A 12 10.66 13.27 16.87
CA PRO A 12 10.96 14.08 15.68
C PRO A 12 9.73 14.74 15.05
N LEU A 13 8.60 14.04 15.00
CA LEU A 13 7.34 14.63 14.51
C LEU A 13 6.88 15.79 15.40
N LEU A 14 6.96 15.65 16.73
CA LEU A 14 6.62 16.72 17.67
C LEU A 14 7.58 17.92 17.61
N GLU A 15 8.86 17.70 17.33
CA GLU A 15 9.86 18.76 17.18
C GLU A 15 9.64 19.56 15.88
N ILE A 16 9.40 18.86 14.78
CA ILE A 16 9.03 19.45 13.49
C ILE A 16 7.78 20.34 13.63
N GLN A 17 6.82 19.92 14.45
CA GLN A 17 5.62 20.67 14.78
C GLN A 17 5.92 22.05 15.39
N GLN A 18 6.94 22.15 16.24
CA GLN A 18 7.28 23.39 16.95
C GLN A 18 8.03 24.37 16.03
N ALA A 19 8.76 23.85 15.05
CA ALA A 19 9.62 24.65 14.17
C ALA A 19 8.88 25.22 12.94
N CYS A 20 7.81 24.57 12.46
CA CYS A 20 7.16 24.93 11.20
C CYS A 20 5.74 25.47 11.41
N SER A 21 5.51 26.75 11.12
CA SER A 21 4.20 27.41 11.20
C SER A 21 3.28 27.14 10.00
N GLN A 22 3.75 26.42 8.98
CA GLN A 22 2.94 26.02 7.83
C GLN A 22 2.42 24.60 7.98
N ALA A 23 1.10 24.48 8.06
CA ALA A 23 0.34 23.23 8.18
C ALA A 23 0.32 22.44 6.86
N SER A 24 1.48 22.02 6.36
CA SER A 24 1.55 21.07 5.26
C SER A 24 1.15 19.68 5.76
N ALA A 25 0.21 19.03 5.08
CA ALA A 25 -0.10 17.63 5.35
C ALA A 25 1.16 16.78 5.13
N ARG A 26 1.45 15.85 6.03
CA ARG A 26 2.55 14.88 5.91
C ARG A 26 1.99 13.49 5.70
N ILE A 27 2.60 12.76 4.78
CA ILE A 27 2.26 11.37 4.49
C ILE A 27 3.46 10.50 4.82
N VAL A 28 3.24 9.44 5.61
CA VAL A 28 4.22 8.38 5.85
C VAL A 28 3.68 7.11 5.20
N VAL A 29 4.47 6.51 4.31
CA VAL A 29 4.14 5.23 3.69
C VAL A 29 5.00 4.15 4.34
N ILE A 30 4.34 3.12 4.87
CA ILE A 30 4.98 1.93 5.43
C ILE A 30 4.67 0.80 4.46
N ASP A 31 5.72 0.31 3.79
CA ASP A 31 5.59 -0.73 2.79
C ASP A 31 5.73 -2.13 3.41
N ALA A 32 4.97 -3.10 2.89
CA ALA A 32 5.06 -4.53 3.17
C ALA A 32 5.09 -4.89 4.66
N LEU A 33 4.09 -4.45 5.45
CA LEU A 33 4.04 -4.73 6.89
C LEU A 33 4.06 -6.23 7.23
N ASP A 34 3.53 -7.07 6.34
CA ASP A 34 3.46 -8.53 6.50
C ASP A 34 4.82 -9.24 6.40
N GLU A 35 5.87 -8.58 5.90
CA GLU A 35 7.24 -9.10 5.89
C GLU A 35 7.93 -9.03 7.27
N CYS A 36 7.24 -8.50 8.29
CA CYS A 36 7.74 -8.53 9.67
C CYS A 36 7.70 -9.97 10.23
N GLU A 37 8.85 -10.46 10.69
CA GLU A 37 9.04 -11.87 11.11
C GLU A 37 8.09 -12.34 12.23
N GLN A 38 7.66 -11.44 13.13
CA GLN A 38 6.85 -11.80 14.30
C GLN A 38 5.49 -11.12 14.27
N GLU A 39 4.40 -11.91 14.35
CA GLU A 39 3.04 -11.37 14.42
C GLU A 39 2.82 -10.39 15.59
N GLN A 40 3.54 -10.60 16.69
CA GLN A 40 3.45 -9.74 17.87
C GLN A 40 4.08 -8.36 17.63
N ASP A 41 5.09 -8.29 16.77
CA ASP A 41 5.73 -7.06 16.37
C ASP A 41 4.78 -6.24 15.50
N ILE A 42 4.11 -6.86 14.52
CA ILE A 42 3.07 -6.23 13.70
C ILE A 42 1.97 -5.61 14.58
N ARG A 43 1.45 -6.36 15.56
CA ARG A 43 0.44 -5.83 16.50
C ARG A 43 0.97 -4.63 17.28
N THR A 44 2.23 -4.67 17.69
CA THR A 44 2.88 -3.59 18.44
C THR A 44 3.05 -2.36 17.55
N ILE A 45 3.49 -2.54 16.30
CA ILE A 45 3.63 -1.48 15.29
C ILE A 45 2.27 -0.80 15.08
N LEU A 46 1.22 -1.56 14.79
CA LEU A 46 -0.13 -1.04 14.59
C LEU A 46 -0.62 -0.22 15.80
N GLN A 47 -0.42 -0.71 17.02
CA GLN A 47 -0.75 0.03 18.25
C GLN A 47 0.04 1.33 18.38
N LEU A 48 1.32 1.34 17.99
CA LEU A 48 2.16 2.53 18.05
C LEU A 48 1.74 3.56 16.99
N LEU A 49 1.45 3.12 15.76
CA LEU A 49 0.95 4.00 14.69
C LEU A 49 -0.39 4.64 15.09
N ALA A 50 -1.29 3.91 15.75
CA ALA A 50 -2.54 4.48 16.24
C ALA A 50 -2.34 5.67 17.21
N ARG A 51 -1.22 5.72 17.95
CA ARG A 51 -0.91 6.85 18.86
C ARG A 51 -0.63 8.15 18.11
N THR A 52 -0.28 8.11 16.83
CA THR A 52 0.02 9.34 16.07
C THR A 52 -1.25 10.11 15.72
N LYS A 53 -2.43 9.49 15.82
CA LYS A 53 -3.74 10.16 15.61
C LYS A 53 -3.95 11.33 16.59
N ASP A 54 -3.35 11.28 17.76
CA ASP A 54 -3.48 12.32 18.79
C ASP A 54 -2.63 13.57 18.50
N ILE A 55 -1.79 13.55 17.44
CA ILE A 55 -0.99 14.69 17.00
C ILE A 55 -1.90 15.70 16.27
N ARG A 56 -2.60 16.53 17.04
CA ARG A 56 -3.65 17.45 16.55
C ARG A 56 -3.16 18.66 15.76
N LEU A 57 -1.87 18.98 15.82
CA LEU A 57 -1.33 20.25 15.33
C LEU A 57 -0.68 20.13 13.93
N MET A 58 -0.62 18.93 13.36
CA MET A 58 -0.29 18.71 11.95
C MET A 58 -1.17 17.60 11.35
N PRO A 59 -1.67 17.75 10.12
CA PRO A 59 -2.33 16.65 9.43
C PRO A 59 -1.27 15.58 9.07
N LEU A 60 -1.24 14.48 9.81
CA LEU A 60 -0.40 13.31 9.51
C LEU A 60 -1.28 12.17 9.01
N GLN A 61 -0.99 11.68 7.81
CA GLN A 61 -1.60 10.49 7.24
C GLN A 61 -0.56 9.38 7.16
N ILE A 62 -0.92 8.20 7.67
CA ILE A 62 -0.08 7.01 7.57
C ILE A 62 -0.78 6.05 6.63
N VAL A 63 -0.08 5.66 5.57
CA VAL A 63 -0.52 4.65 4.62
C VAL A 63 0.33 3.41 4.86
N VAL A 64 -0.32 2.27 5.00
CA VAL A 64 0.35 0.99 5.26
C VAL A 64 -0.09 0.02 4.17
N THR A 65 0.87 -0.63 3.51
CA THR A 65 0.60 -1.75 2.60
C THR A 65 0.92 -3.06 3.34
N SER A 66 0.13 -4.09 3.04
CA SER A 66 0.30 -5.42 3.59
C SER A 66 -0.63 -6.44 2.94
N ARG A 67 -0.18 -7.70 2.88
CA ARG A 67 -1.08 -8.81 2.58
C ARG A 67 -2.19 -8.92 3.62
N PRO A 68 -3.40 -9.38 3.25
CA PRO A 68 -4.55 -9.43 4.15
C PRO A 68 -4.49 -10.61 5.15
N GLU A 69 -3.33 -10.85 5.75
CA GLU A 69 -3.10 -11.91 6.72
C GLU A 69 -3.96 -11.72 7.98
N LEU A 70 -4.32 -12.83 8.64
CA LEU A 70 -5.28 -12.80 9.73
C LEU A 70 -4.83 -11.90 10.89
N HIS A 71 -3.56 -11.98 11.29
CA HIS A 71 -3.05 -11.22 12.43
C HIS A 71 -3.00 -9.71 12.16
N ILE A 72 -2.80 -9.29 10.90
CA ILE A 72 -2.86 -7.89 10.45
C ILE A 72 -4.29 -7.38 10.53
N ARG A 73 -5.24 -8.11 9.92
CA ARG A 73 -6.67 -7.78 9.94
C ARG A 73 -7.20 -7.67 11.37
N LEU A 74 -6.80 -8.58 12.25
CA LEU A 74 -7.16 -8.53 13.67
C LEU A 74 -6.48 -7.38 14.42
N GLY A 75 -5.27 -6.98 14.03
CA GLY A 75 -4.58 -5.83 14.58
C GLY A 75 -5.32 -4.52 14.30
N PHE A 76 -5.70 -4.29 13.04
CA PHE A 76 -6.48 -3.12 12.65
C PHE A 76 -7.88 -3.11 13.29
N LYS A 77 -8.60 -4.24 13.31
CA LYS A 77 -9.94 -4.34 13.95
C LYS A 77 -9.95 -3.99 15.44
N LYS A 78 -8.82 -4.10 16.14
CA LYS A 78 -8.69 -3.73 17.56
C LYS A 78 -8.49 -2.23 17.78
N MET A 79 -8.23 -1.45 16.73
CA MET A 79 -8.11 0.00 16.83
C MET A 79 -9.46 0.64 17.12
N LEU A 80 -9.43 1.83 17.75
CA LEU A 80 -10.65 2.62 17.98
C LEU A 80 -11.30 3.00 16.65
N ASN A 81 -12.64 3.03 16.61
CA ASN A 81 -13.40 3.42 15.41
C ASN A 81 -12.90 4.75 14.82
N GLY A 82 -12.73 4.78 13.50
CA GLY A 82 -12.24 5.95 12.77
C GLY A 82 -10.73 6.21 12.96
N THR A 83 -9.94 5.24 13.43
CA THR A 83 -8.47 5.36 13.50
C THR A 83 -7.78 4.90 12.22
N TYR A 84 -8.41 3.99 11.48
CA TYR A 84 -7.93 3.54 10.19
C TYR A 84 -9.09 3.46 9.20
N GLN A 85 -8.73 3.48 7.92
CA GLN A 85 -9.58 3.13 6.80
C GLN A 85 -8.82 2.06 6.01
N ASP A 86 -9.49 0.98 5.62
CA ASP A 86 -8.94 -0.05 4.76
C ASP A 86 -9.40 0.12 3.32
N LEU A 87 -8.54 -0.31 2.41
CA LEU A 87 -8.85 -0.48 1.00
C LEU A 87 -8.34 -1.85 0.59
N VAL A 88 -9.27 -2.76 0.31
CA VAL A 88 -8.91 -4.10 -0.17
C VAL A 88 -8.83 -4.04 -1.69
N LEU A 89 -7.60 -4.11 -2.23
CA LEU A 89 -7.38 -3.91 -3.67
C LEU A 89 -8.10 -4.95 -4.55
N HIS A 90 -8.32 -6.17 -4.06
CA HIS A 90 -9.06 -7.21 -4.79
C HIS A 90 -10.59 -7.11 -4.67
N GLU A 91 -11.11 -6.21 -3.84
CA GLU A 91 -12.55 -5.91 -3.77
C GLU A 91 -12.94 -4.74 -4.69
N VAL A 92 -11.96 -4.12 -5.37
CA VAL A 92 -12.19 -3.15 -6.44
C VAL A 92 -12.90 -3.84 -7.60
N GLN A 93 -13.74 -3.10 -8.34
CA GLN A 93 -14.46 -3.64 -9.48
C GLN A 93 -13.50 -4.34 -10.44
N ARG A 94 -13.78 -5.61 -10.74
CA ARG A 94 -12.96 -6.43 -11.63
C ARG A 94 -12.69 -5.76 -12.98
N SER A 95 -13.66 -5.02 -13.50
CA SER A 95 -13.51 -4.24 -14.73
C SER A 95 -12.43 -3.16 -14.63
N THR A 96 -12.26 -2.55 -13.45
CA THR A 96 -11.18 -1.58 -13.18
C THR A 96 -9.83 -2.28 -13.14
N ILE A 97 -9.74 -3.39 -12.43
CA ILE A 97 -8.51 -4.22 -12.35
C ILE A 97 -8.09 -4.68 -13.76
N GLU A 98 -9.02 -5.22 -14.54
CA GLU A 98 -8.76 -5.66 -15.92
C GLU A 98 -8.32 -4.50 -16.82
N HIS A 99 -8.93 -3.33 -16.65
CA HIS A 99 -8.55 -2.14 -17.40
C HIS A 99 -7.12 -1.71 -17.10
N ASP A 100 -6.76 -1.59 -15.82
CA ASP A 100 -5.44 -1.14 -15.37
C ASP A 100 -4.36 -2.15 -15.79
N LEU A 101 -4.61 -3.45 -15.61
CA LEU A 101 -3.71 -4.52 -16.06
C LEU A 101 -3.51 -4.49 -17.57
N ARG A 102 -4.57 -4.26 -18.35
CA ARG A 102 -4.44 -4.12 -19.80
C ARG A 102 -3.55 -2.95 -20.16
N VAL A 103 -3.77 -1.77 -19.58
CA VAL A 103 -2.93 -0.58 -19.85
C VAL A 103 -1.47 -0.85 -19.50
N PHE A 104 -1.21 -1.48 -18.35
CA PHE A 104 0.13 -1.88 -17.94
C PHE A 104 0.77 -2.86 -18.94
N LEU A 105 0.07 -3.92 -19.32
CA LEU A 105 0.57 -4.92 -20.26
C LEU A 105 0.81 -4.35 -21.66
N GLU A 106 -0.08 -3.48 -22.15
CA GLU A 106 0.09 -2.79 -23.43
C GLU A 106 1.37 -1.94 -23.43
N HIS A 107 1.64 -1.24 -22.33
CA HIS A 107 2.84 -0.45 -22.14
C HIS A 107 4.10 -1.33 -22.09
N GLU A 108 4.19 -2.25 -21.13
CA GLU A 108 5.40 -3.05 -20.91
C GLU A 108 5.74 -3.96 -22.10
N LEU A 109 4.72 -4.57 -22.73
CA LEU A 109 4.95 -5.38 -23.93
C LEU A 109 5.32 -4.51 -25.15
N GLY A 110 4.85 -3.26 -25.19
CA GLY A 110 5.27 -2.26 -26.16
C GLY A 110 6.76 -1.93 -26.03
N GLU A 111 7.23 -1.66 -24.82
CA GLU A 111 8.65 -1.40 -24.53
C GLU A 111 9.54 -2.61 -24.88
N ILE A 112 9.09 -3.84 -24.57
CA ILE A 112 9.78 -5.08 -24.95
C ILE A 112 9.85 -5.22 -26.47
N ARG A 113 8.74 -4.91 -27.17
CA ARG A 113 8.72 -4.98 -28.64
C ARG A 113 9.75 -4.05 -29.26
N GLU A 114 9.79 -2.80 -28.79
CA GLU A 114 10.67 -1.78 -29.33
C GLU A 114 12.14 -2.07 -29.03
N SER A 115 12.45 -2.50 -27.80
CA SER A 115 13.82 -2.81 -27.38
C SER A 115 14.42 -4.05 -28.07
N HIS A 116 13.57 -4.95 -28.57
CA HIS A 116 14.00 -6.21 -29.21
C HIS A 116 13.69 -6.30 -30.70
N ASP A 117 13.27 -5.19 -31.35
CA ASP A 117 12.91 -5.13 -32.77
C ASP A 117 11.92 -6.24 -33.18
N ILE A 118 10.92 -6.48 -32.32
CA ILE A 118 9.88 -7.49 -32.53
C ILE A 118 8.81 -6.90 -33.45
N SER A 119 8.18 -7.76 -34.27
CA SER A 119 7.06 -7.38 -35.16
C SER A 119 5.99 -6.57 -34.43
N THR A 120 5.44 -5.56 -35.12
CA THR A 120 4.29 -4.76 -34.67
C THR A 120 3.01 -5.57 -34.48
N GLU A 121 2.94 -6.78 -35.04
CA GLU A 121 1.83 -7.72 -34.82
C GLU A 121 1.87 -8.36 -33.44
N TRP A 122 2.99 -8.24 -32.71
CA TRP A 122 3.15 -8.73 -31.35
C TRP A 122 3.11 -7.58 -30.33
N PRO A 123 2.46 -7.77 -29.16
CA PRO A 123 1.51 -8.83 -28.88
C PRO A 123 0.20 -8.61 -29.64
N ALA A 124 -0.49 -9.70 -30.01
CA ALA A 124 -1.83 -9.55 -30.59
C ALA A 124 -2.81 -9.08 -29.51
N GLN A 125 -3.71 -8.15 -29.84
CA GLN A 125 -4.61 -7.51 -28.86
C GLN A 125 -5.39 -8.52 -28.00
N HIS A 126 -5.85 -9.62 -28.61
CA HIS A 126 -6.60 -10.65 -27.90
C HIS A 126 -5.75 -11.38 -26.83
N GLN A 127 -4.43 -11.48 -27.02
CA GLN A 127 -3.51 -12.08 -26.04
C GLN A 127 -3.37 -11.18 -24.81
N VAL A 128 -3.24 -9.87 -25.03
CA VAL A 128 -3.19 -8.88 -23.93
C VAL A 128 -4.50 -8.88 -23.14
N LEU A 129 -5.64 -8.92 -23.83
CA LEU A 129 -6.96 -8.99 -23.20
C LEU A 129 -7.14 -10.29 -22.39
N SER A 130 -6.74 -11.44 -22.93
CA SER A 130 -6.80 -12.72 -22.21
C SER A 130 -5.91 -12.69 -20.96
N LEU A 131 -4.68 -12.19 -21.10
CA LEU A 131 -3.74 -12.11 -20.00
C LEU A 131 -4.24 -11.19 -18.88
N ALA A 132 -4.78 -10.01 -19.23
CA ALA A 132 -5.38 -9.10 -18.25
C ALA A 132 -6.58 -9.73 -17.52
N ALA A 133 -7.45 -10.44 -18.24
CA ALA A 133 -8.61 -11.12 -17.68
C ALA A 133 -8.24 -12.33 -16.80
N GLU A 134 -7.15 -13.03 -17.12
CA GLU A 134 -6.63 -14.13 -16.31
C GLU A 134 -5.96 -13.58 -15.04
N MET A 135 -5.14 -12.55 -15.16
CA MET A 135 -4.48 -11.90 -14.03
C MET A 135 -5.48 -11.25 -13.06
N SER A 136 -6.59 -10.70 -13.55
CA SER A 136 -7.67 -10.15 -12.70
C SER A 136 -8.43 -11.22 -11.91
N THR A 137 -8.39 -12.48 -12.36
CA THR A 137 -8.96 -13.63 -11.62
C THR A 137 -7.97 -14.30 -10.67
N SER A 138 -6.68 -14.16 -10.98
CA SER A 138 -5.62 -14.78 -10.21
C SER A 138 -5.33 -13.97 -8.95
N LYS A 139 -4.80 -14.65 -7.92
CA LYS A 139 -4.30 -14.08 -6.66
C LYS A 139 -3.12 -13.09 -6.83
N LEU A 140 -2.93 -12.52 -8.03
CA LEU A 140 -1.88 -11.56 -8.31
C LEU A 140 -2.06 -10.26 -7.51
N LEU A 141 -3.29 -9.96 -7.09
CA LEU A 141 -3.58 -8.90 -6.13
C LEU A 141 -3.20 -9.26 -4.67
N ASP A 142 -3.01 -10.54 -4.34
CA ASP A 142 -2.43 -10.96 -3.05
C ASP A 142 -0.90 -10.84 -3.03
N LEU A 143 -0.26 -10.52 -4.17
CA LEU A 143 1.20 -10.38 -4.32
C LEU A 143 1.68 -8.91 -4.34
N LEU A 144 0.76 -7.95 -4.42
CA LEU A 144 1.06 -6.51 -4.50
C LEU A 144 0.34 -5.68 -3.44
N ALA A 145 -0.47 -6.31 -2.59
CA ALA A 145 -1.14 -5.66 -1.46
C ALA A 145 -0.32 -5.89 -0.20
#